data_AF-A0A2P2GS68-F1
#
_entry.id   AF-A0A2P2GS68-F1
#
_cell.length_a   1.000
_cell.length_b   1.000
_cell.length_c   1.000
_cell.angle_alpha   90.00
_cell.angle_beta   90.00
_cell.angle_gamma   90.00
#
_symmetry.space_group_name_H-M   'P 1'
#
loop_
_entity.id
_entity.type
_entity.pdbx_description
1 polymer ?
#
loop_
_entity_poly.entity_id
_entity_poly.type
_entity_poly.pdbx_seq_one_letter_code
_entity_poly.pdbx_strand_id
1 'polypeptide(L)'
;MKTYTGPTIGGATATIQCPSWCVTDHAYWDDDADDCFHQGAPLELDLPRDRARYKPVRVPALTAELRLHSTDPSPAAASVWAQFSEFKEDGLELDLAGVDHLLQALDDYRAGLVRLRGQLDRLDTDRRTNR
;
A
#
# COMPACT_ATOMS: atom_id res chain seq x y z
N MET A 1 19.12 -8.89 7.67
CA MET A 1 19.41 -7.49 8.06
C MET A 1 20.35 -6.94 7.01
N LYS A 2 19.94 -5.89 6.30
CA LYS A 2 20.73 -5.27 5.23
C LYS A 2 21.36 -3.99 5.78
N THR A 3 22.54 -3.64 5.29
CA THR A 3 23.21 -2.38 5.61
C THR A 3 23.28 -1.50 4.39
N TYR A 4 23.05 -0.21 4.59
CA TYR A 4 23.33 0.81 3.59
C TYR A 4 24.46 1.71 4.09
N THR A 5 25.44 1.98 3.23
CA THR A 5 26.53 2.93 3.50
C THR A 5 26.51 3.99 2.41
N GLY A 6 26.28 5.24 2.78
CA GLY A 6 26.09 6.35 1.84
C GLY A 6 26.55 7.69 2.41
N PRO A 7 26.52 8.76 1.60
CA PRO A 7 26.79 10.11 2.09
C PRO A 7 25.76 10.51 3.16
N THR A 8 26.11 11.46 4.02
CA THR A 8 25.15 12.16 4.86
C THR A 8 24.84 13.53 4.28
N ILE A 9 23.74 14.17 4.71
CA ILE A 9 23.43 15.57 4.35
C ILE A 9 24.63 16.50 4.64
N GLY A 10 25.36 16.23 5.72
CA GLY A 10 26.55 16.97 6.12
C GLY A 10 27.82 16.69 5.30
N GLY A 11 27.74 15.85 4.25
CA GLY A 11 28.86 15.45 3.40
C GLY A 11 29.82 14.42 4.02
N ALA A 12 29.45 13.83 5.17
CA ALA A 12 30.18 12.70 5.74
C ALA A 12 29.71 11.38 5.10
N THR A 13 30.13 10.25 5.65
CA THR A 13 29.62 8.92 5.26
C THR A 13 29.08 8.24 6.51
N ALA A 14 27.87 7.68 6.43
CA ALA A 14 27.27 6.91 7.51
C ALA A 14 26.89 5.51 7.02
N THR A 15 26.82 4.58 7.97
CA THR A 15 26.26 3.24 7.73
C THR A 15 25.05 3.05 8.60
N ILE A 16 23.91 2.78 7.98
CA ILE A 16 22.66 2.48 8.67
C ILE A 16 22.29 1.01 8.52
N GLN A 17 21.51 0.55 9.48
CA GLN A 17 20.94 -0.79 9.48
C GLN A 17 19.51 -0.71 8.98
N CYS A 18 19.24 -1.27 7.81
CA CYS A 18 17.88 -1.38 7.31
C CYS A 18 17.12 -2.46 8.09
N PRO A 19 15.88 -2.20 8.51
CA PRO A 19 14.99 -3.23 9.03
C PRO A 19 14.86 -4.41 8.06
N SER A 20 14.60 -5.61 8.58
CA SER A 20 14.51 -6.83 7.76
C SER A 20 13.41 -6.79 6.70
N TRP A 21 12.38 -5.97 6.92
CA TRP A 21 11.25 -5.76 6.01
C TRP A 21 11.53 -4.70 4.94
N CYS A 22 12.61 -3.92 5.05
CA CYS A 22 12.92 -2.87 4.08
C CYS A 22 13.29 -3.49 2.71
N VAL A 23 12.57 -3.09 1.67
CA VAL A 23 12.81 -3.49 0.29
C VAL A 23 13.50 -2.41 -0.55
N THR A 24 13.57 -1.17 -0.06
CA THR A 24 14.20 -0.04 -0.75
C THR A 24 15.69 -0.31 -1.02
N ASP A 25 16.10 -0.05 -2.27
CA ASP A 25 17.51 -0.04 -2.66
C ASP A 25 18.09 1.37 -2.52
N HIS A 26 18.46 1.76 -1.32
CA HIS A 26 18.96 3.10 -1.00
C HIS A 26 20.17 3.53 -1.85
N ALA A 27 20.98 2.57 -2.32
CA ALA A 27 22.14 2.87 -3.17
C ALA A 27 21.73 3.27 -4.59
N TYR A 28 20.61 2.77 -5.09
CA TYR A 28 20.08 3.17 -6.40
C TYR A 28 19.45 4.57 -6.38
N TRP A 29 18.86 4.95 -5.24
CA TRP A 29 18.16 6.23 -5.10
C TRP A 29 19.08 7.41 -4.74
N ASP A 30 20.38 7.15 -4.52
CA ASP A 30 21.35 8.12 -4.01
C ASP A 30 20.85 8.82 -2.72
N ASP A 31 20.16 8.06 -1.85
CA ASP A 31 19.63 8.60 -0.60
C ASP A 31 20.78 9.02 0.33
N ASP A 32 20.66 10.17 0.99
CA ASP A 32 21.51 10.47 2.13
C ASP A 32 21.21 9.45 3.26
N ALA A 33 22.26 8.82 3.77
CA ALA A 33 22.16 7.72 4.73
C ALA A 33 21.53 8.14 6.06
N ASP A 34 21.54 9.43 6.40
CA ASP A 34 20.86 10.02 7.56
C ASP A 34 19.51 10.69 7.23
N ASP A 35 19.02 10.54 6.00
CA ASP A 35 17.74 11.13 5.56
C ASP A 35 17.00 10.25 4.55
N CYS A 36 17.03 8.93 4.78
CA CYS A 36 16.33 7.97 3.92
C CYS A 36 15.03 7.44 4.56
N PHE A 37 14.12 6.92 3.73
CA PHE A 37 12.94 6.18 4.19
C PHE A 37 13.08 4.68 3.93
N HIS A 38 12.86 3.87 4.96
CA HIS A 38 12.66 2.44 4.78
C HIS A 38 11.22 2.16 4.34
N GLN A 39 11.05 1.34 3.31
CA GLN A 39 9.73 0.95 2.80
C GLN A 39 9.59 -0.56 2.77
N GLY A 40 8.43 -1.07 3.19
CA GLY A 40 8.03 -2.46 3.04
C GLY A 40 7.62 -2.79 1.60
N ALA A 41 7.50 -4.08 1.29
CA ALA A 41 6.91 -4.48 0.01
C ALA A 41 5.47 -3.95 -0.10
N PRO A 42 5.08 -3.35 -1.23
CA PRO A 42 3.73 -2.86 -1.41
C PRO A 42 2.74 -4.03 -1.44
N LEU A 43 1.61 -3.86 -0.76
CA LEU A 43 0.42 -4.67 -0.90
C LEU A 43 -0.51 -4.01 -1.90
N GLU A 44 -0.81 -4.69 -3.01
CA GLU A 44 -1.62 -4.15 -4.11
C GLU A 44 -2.96 -4.89 -4.24
N LEU A 45 -4.05 -4.14 -4.42
CA LEU A 45 -5.37 -4.66 -4.75
C LEU A 45 -5.68 -4.40 -6.23
N ASP A 46 -5.63 -5.45 -7.03
CA ASP A 46 -6.01 -5.41 -8.44
C ASP A 46 -7.48 -5.74 -8.67
N LEU A 47 -8.13 -5.02 -9.59
CA LEU A 47 -9.52 -5.29 -9.97
C LEU A 47 -9.60 -6.40 -11.03
N PRO A 48 -10.52 -7.37 -10.88
CA PRO A 48 -10.68 -8.46 -11.85
C PRO A 48 -11.24 -7.98 -13.19
N ARG A 49 -10.78 -8.58 -14.28
CA ARG A 49 -11.17 -8.26 -15.67
C ARG A 49 -12.43 -9.03 -16.11
N ASP A 50 -13.51 -8.99 -15.34
CA ASP A 50 -14.64 -9.92 -15.53
C ASP A 50 -15.65 -9.52 -16.64
N ARG A 51 -15.48 -8.35 -17.29
CA ARG A 51 -16.28 -7.99 -18.46
C ARG A 51 -15.40 -7.67 -19.66
N ALA A 52 -15.52 -8.49 -20.69
CA ALA A 52 -14.71 -8.52 -21.93
C ALA A 52 -14.65 -7.22 -22.75
N ARG A 53 -15.23 -6.11 -22.29
CA ARG A 53 -15.27 -4.81 -23.00
C ARG A 53 -14.85 -3.60 -22.17
N TYR A 54 -14.48 -3.76 -20.90
CA TYR A 54 -13.96 -2.64 -20.11
C TYR A 54 -12.45 -2.57 -20.22
N LYS A 55 -11.94 -1.37 -20.54
CA LYS A 55 -10.50 -1.09 -20.47
C LYS A 55 -10.09 -1.26 -19.01
N PRO A 56 -9.05 -2.06 -18.70
CA PRO A 56 -8.59 -2.21 -17.33
C PRO A 56 -8.10 -0.85 -16.81
N VAL A 57 -8.41 -0.55 -15.55
CA VAL A 57 -7.62 0.41 -14.78
C VAL A 57 -6.21 -0.16 -14.72
N ARG A 58 -5.20 0.61 -15.16
CA ARG A 58 -3.81 0.14 -15.28
C ARG A 58 -3.02 0.25 -13.98
N VAL A 59 -3.57 0.95 -13.00
CA VAL A 59 -3.02 1.12 -11.66
C VAL A 59 -3.78 0.22 -10.68
N PRO A 60 -3.11 -0.33 -9.65
CA PRO A 60 -3.81 -0.97 -8.53
C PRO A 60 -4.90 -0.03 -8.01
N ALA A 61 -6.06 -0.58 -7.64
CA ALA A 61 -7.14 0.22 -7.06
C ALA A 61 -6.79 0.72 -5.65
N LEU A 62 -5.84 0.05 -5.00
CA LEU A 62 -5.29 0.42 -3.71
C LEU A 62 -3.89 -0.19 -3.60
N THR A 63 -2.91 0.62 -3.19
CA THR A 63 -1.60 0.17 -2.75
C THR A 63 -1.40 0.58 -1.30
N ALA A 64 -0.82 -0.29 -0.47
CA ALA A 64 -0.46 0.05 0.90
C ALA A 64 0.95 -0.44 1.23
N GLU A 65 1.76 0.39 1.88
CA GLU A 65 3.12 0.01 2.29
C GLU A 65 3.47 0.58 3.66
N LEU A 66 4.27 -0.16 4.43
CA LEU A 66 4.87 0.34 5.67
C LEU A 66 6.03 1.28 5.32
N ARG A 67 6.08 2.46 5.91
CA ARG A 67 7.18 3.42 5.81
C ARG A 67 7.75 3.73 7.18
N LEU A 68 9.06 3.97 7.25
CA LEU A 68 9.76 4.45 8.45
C LEU A 68 10.84 5.45 8.06
N HIS A 69 10.84 6.64 8.66
CA HIS A 69 11.96 7.57 8.53
C HIS A 69 13.19 7.06 9.29
N SER A 70 14.37 7.14 8.68
CA SER A 70 15.62 6.63 9.28
C SER A 70 16.06 7.39 10.55
N THR A 71 15.80 8.69 10.60
CA THR A 71 16.29 9.60 11.67
C THR A 71 15.25 10.14 12.62
N ASP A 72 13.96 9.90 12.40
CA ASP A 72 12.94 10.30 13.36
C ASP A 72 12.65 9.13 14.33
N PRO A 73 13.05 9.24 15.62
CA PRO A 73 12.80 8.19 16.61
C PRO A 73 11.35 8.18 17.11
N SER A 74 10.52 9.14 16.69
CA SER A 74 9.11 9.23 17.05
C SER A 74 8.35 8.02 16.49
N PRO A 75 7.39 7.45 17.24
CA PRO A 75 6.43 6.50 16.67
C PRO A 75 5.69 7.01 15.44
N ALA A 76 5.54 8.34 15.30
CA ALA A 76 4.92 8.98 14.14
C ALA A 76 5.78 8.91 12.86
N ALA A 77 7.06 8.56 12.99
CA ALA A 77 7.95 8.33 11.85
C ALA A 77 7.59 7.05 11.07
N ALA A 78 6.82 6.15 11.69
CA ALA A 78 6.33 4.93 11.08
C ALA A 78 4.86 5.08 10.71
N SER A 79 4.52 4.83 9.44
CA SER A 79 3.15 4.89 8.95
C SER A 79 2.87 3.81 7.92
N VAL A 80 1.59 3.48 7.73
CA VAL A 80 1.14 2.82 6.51
C VAL A 80 0.74 3.90 5.52
N TRP A 81 1.42 3.96 4.39
CA TRP A 81 1.05 4.82 3.28
C TRP A 81 0.04 4.09 2.40
N ALA A 82 -1.22 4.51 2.43
CA ALA A 82 -2.28 3.99 1.57
C ALA A 82 -2.48 4.91 0.37
N GLN A 83 -2.33 4.39 -0.84
CA GLN A 83 -2.40 5.14 -2.09
C GLN A 83 -3.53 4.59 -2.98
N PHE A 84 -4.34 5.50 -3.52
CA PHE A 84 -5.57 5.18 -4.28
C PHE A 84 -5.47 5.47 -5.78
N SER A 85 -4.36 6.08 -6.21
CA SER A 85 -4.08 6.46 -7.60
C SER A 85 -2.57 6.51 -7.85
N GLU A 86 -2.12 6.79 -9.08
CA GLU A 86 -0.69 7.05 -9.33
C GLU A 86 -0.15 8.34 -8.67
N PHE A 87 -1.02 9.22 -8.19
CA PHE A 87 -0.66 10.51 -7.61
C PHE A 87 -0.41 10.38 -6.10
N LYS A 88 0.66 11.00 -5.61
CA LYS A 88 1.07 10.86 -4.20
C LYS A 88 0.15 11.67 -3.28
N GLU A 89 -0.31 12.82 -3.74
CA GLU A 89 -1.20 13.73 -3.04
C GLU A 89 -2.58 13.12 -2.72
N ASP A 90 -2.96 12.06 -3.42
CA ASP A 90 -4.20 11.33 -3.16
C ASP A 90 -4.02 10.30 -2.01
N GLY A 91 -2.78 10.06 -1.59
CA GLY A 91 -2.44 9.10 -0.54
C GLY A 91 -2.79 9.57 0.87
N LEU A 92 -2.89 8.61 1.79
CA LEU A 92 -3.09 8.84 3.21
C LEU A 92 -1.99 8.15 4.02
N GLU A 93 -1.41 8.89 4.96
CA GLU A 93 -0.57 8.33 6.00
C GLU A 93 -1.43 7.88 7.18
N LEU A 94 -1.32 6.62 7.55
CA LEU A 94 -2.08 6.01 8.62
C LEU A 94 -1.15 5.62 9.76
N ASP A 95 -1.49 6.07 10.96
CA ASP A 95 -0.96 5.50 12.20
C ASP A 95 -1.66 4.16 12.50
N LEU A 96 -1.31 3.54 13.63
CA LEU A 96 -1.86 2.23 14.00
C LEU A 96 -3.39 2.25 14.13
N ALA A 97 -3.97 3.29 14.73
CA ALA A 97 -5.43 3.39 14.88
C ALA A 97 -6.11 3.61 13.52
N GLY A 98 -5.52 4.42 12.64
CA GLY A 98 -5.96 4.60 11.27
C GLY A 98 -5.95 3.29 10.48
N VAL A 99 -4.92 2.45 10.67
CA VAL A 99 -4.86 1.10 10.09
C VAL A 99 -5.98 0.21 10.62
N ASP A 100 -6.24 0.22 11.93
CA ASP A 100 -7.35 -0.55 12.52
C ASP A 100 -8.72 -0.12 11.95
N HIS A 101 -8.92 1.18 11.76
CA HIS A 101 -10.12 1.72 11.11
C HIS A 101 -10.22 1.29 9.64
N LEU A 102 -9.12 1.33 8.89
CA LEU A 102 -9.08 0.87 7.50
C LEU A 102 -9.42 -0.62 7.41
N LEU A 103 -8.85 -1.45 8.28
CA LEU A 103 -9.14 -2.88 8.34
C LEU A 103 -10.63 -3.15 8.56
N GLN A 104 -11.24 -2.47 9.53
CA GLN A 104 -12.68 -2.59 9.77
C GLN A 104 -13.52 -2.17 8.55
N ALA A 105 -13.13 -1.08 7.88
CA ALA A 105 -13.82 -0.62 6.67
C ALA A 105 -13.70 -1.62 5.50
N LEU A 106 -12.55 -2.27 5.35
CA LEU A 106 -12.34 -3.33 4.35
C LEU A 106 -13.17 -4.57 4.65
N ASP A 107 -13.32 -4.95 5.92
CA ASP A 107 -14.19 -6.06 6.34
C ASP A 107 -15.67 -5.78 6.04
N ASP A 108 -16.14 -4.57 6.32
CA ASP A 108 -17.50 -4.13 6.01
C ASP A 108 -17.75 -4.11 4.49
N TYR A 109 -16.78 -3.61 3.72
CA TYR A 109 -16.81 -3.62 2.26
C TYR A 109 -16.89 -5.05 1.73
N ARG A 110 -16.04 -5.96 2.22
CA ARG A 110 -16.04 -7.38 1.85
C ARG A 110 -17.40 -8.03 2.14
N ALA A 111 -17.98 -7.79 3.32
CA ALA A 111 -19.30 -8.29 3.66
C ALA A 111 -20.38 -7.75 2.71
N GLY A 112 -20.31 -6.47 2.35
CA GLY A 112 -21.17 -5.85 1.34
C GLY A 112 -21.06 -6.52 -0.03
N LEU A 113 -19.85 -6.75 -0.51
CA LEU A 113 -19.60 -7.39 -1.81
C LEU A 113 -20.14 -8.82 -1.86
N VAL A 114 -20.01 -9.59 -0.77
CA VAL A 114 -20.61 -10.93 -0.66
C VAL A 114 -22.13 -10.88 -0.78
N ARG A 115 -22.79 -9.89 -0.17
CA ARG A 115 -24.24 -9.70 -0.31
C ARG A 115 -24.63 -9.37 -1.75
N LEU A 116 -23.92 -8.44 -2.39
CA LEU A 116 -24.16 -8.06 -3.79
C LEU A 116 -23.96 -9.26 -4.74
N ARG A 117 -22.93 -10.07 -4.53
CA ARG A 117 -22.73 -11.33 -5.27
C ARG A 117 -23.94 -12.26 -5.15
N GLY A 118 -24.45 -12.46 -3.95
CA GLY A 118 -25.64 -13.29 -3.72
C GLY A 118 -26.89 -12.74 -4.42
N GLN A 119 -27.05 -11.42 -4.47
CA GLN A 119 -28.14 -10.79 -5.22
C GLN A 119 -27.98 -10.98 -6.73
N LEU A 120 -26.76 -10.83 -7.26
CA LEU A 120 -26.46 -11.04 -8.67
C LEU A 120 -26.80 -12.47 -9.11
N ASP A 121 -26.40 -13.47 -8.33
CA ASP A 121 -26.67 -14.89 -8.61
C ASP A 121 -28.17 -15.20 -8.66
N ARG A 122 -28.95 -14.63 -7.74
CA ARG A 122 -30.43 -14.74 -7.74
C ARG A 122 -31.04 -14.14 -9.01
N LEU A 123 -30.65 -12.91 -9.36
CA LEU A 123 -31.15 -12.22 -10.54
C LEU A 123 -30.81 -12.98 -11.84
N ASP A 124 -29.62 -13.58 -11.92
CA ASP A 124 -29.22 -14.39 -13.06
C ASP A 124 -30.00 -15.71 -13.14
N THR A 125 -30.32 -16.32 -12.00
CA THR A 125 -31.17 -17.52 -11.93
C THR A 125 -32.60 -17.22 -12.38
N ASP A 126 -33.22 -16.16 -11.85
CA ASP A 126 -34.59 -15.75 -12.19
C ASP A 126 -34.75 -15.43 -13.69
N ARG A 127 -33.70 -14.88 -14.32
CA ARG A 127 -33.67 -14.61 -15.76
C ARG A 127 -33.60 -15.86 -16.62
N ARG A 128 -32.99 -16.94 -16.13
CA ARG A 128 -32.87 -18.21 -16.86
C ARG A 128 -34.14 -19.04 -16.74
N THR A 129 -34.86 -18.94 -15.63
CA THR A 129 -36.09 -19.72 -15.37
C THR A 129 -37.35 -19.08 -15.97
N ASN A 130 -37.38 -17.77 -16.16
CA ASN A 130 -38.50 -17.03 -16.79
C ASN A 130 -38.34 -16.85 -18.32
N ARG A 131 -37.46 -17.61 -18.95
CA ARG A 131 -37.27 -17.71 -20.41
C ARG A 131 -37.72 -19.07 -20.90
#